data_AF-A0A520C621-F1
#
_entry.id   AF-A0A520C621-F1
#
_cell.length_a   1.000
_cell.length_b   1.000
_cell.length_c   1.000
_cell.angle_alpha   90.00
_cell.angle_beta   90.00
_cell.angle_gamma   90.00
#
_symmetry.space_group_name_H-M   'P 1'
#
loop_
_entity.id
_entity.type
_entity.pdbx_description
1 polymer ?
#
loop_
_entity_poly.entity_id
_entity_poly.type
_entity_poly.pdbx_seq_one_letter_code
_entity_poly.pdbx_strand_id
1 'polypeptide(L)'
;MKIALVTAYFYPISSGGTEKYVLNLAKNLIADQNEVHIITTGNNEISEYDGIKIYHIPDELSNDPEILSGTKASTNLHFFIKLLAQNQYSIIHFHTLTPAFNIFHIVAAKSLNLKIHFTAHVPSVTCLHGDLIQFGINACDGLIKEHRCTACYISKKGFKKGLSQIMATAVTTLNYPTSIARIVERKRQNLQLLNKLCDRIFLFTN
;
A
#
# COMPACT_ATOMS: atom_id res chain seq x y z
N MET A 1 -2.63 -24.07 6.33
CA MET A 1 -3.69 -23.07 6.71
C MET A 1 -4.21 -22.37 5.46
N LYS A 2 -5.26 -21.54 5.56
CA LYS A 2 -5.82 -20.82 4.40
C LYS A 2 -5.33 -19.36 4.35
N ILE A 3 -4.67 -18.97 3.26
CA ILE A 3 -3.95 -17.69 3.13
C ILE A 3 -4.45 -16.96 1.88
N ALA A 4 -4.74 -15.65 2.02
CA ALA A 4 -5.00 -14.78 0.87
C ALA A 4 -3.81 -13.82 0.66
N LEU A 5 -3.23 -13.81 -0.54
CA LEU A 5 -2.28 -12.79 -0.96
C LEU A 5 -3.02 -11.72 -1.77
N VAL A 6 -2.96 -10.47 -1.32
CA VAL A 6 -3.71 -9.34 -1.90
C VAL A 6 -2.75 -8.44 -2.67
N THR A 7 -3.00 -8.25 -3.96
CA THR A 7 -2.21 -7.41 -4.85
C THR A 7 -3.11 -6.76 -5.89
N ALA A 8 -2.85 -5.52 -6.30
CA ALA A 8 -3.68 -4.87 -7.34
C ALA A 8 -3.53 -5.53 -8.71
N TYR A 9 -2.37 -6.15 -8.97
CA TYR A 9 -2.03 -6.72 -10.25
C TYR A 9 -1.48 -8.12 -10.06
N PHE A 10 -1.81 -9.02 -10.97
CA PHE A 10 -1.33 -10.40 -10.97
C PHE A 10 -1.36 -11.01 -12.38
N TYR A 11 -0.71 -12.15 -12.54
CA TYR A 11 -0.71 -12.94 -13.75
C TYR A 11 -2.12 -13.49 -14.10
N PRO A 12 -2.38 -13.79 -15.39
CA PRO A 12 -1.53 -13.49 -16.56
C PRO A 12 -1.69 -12.05 -17.08
N ILE A 13 -2.61 -11.26 -16.50
CA ILE A 13 -3.00 -9.94 -17.00
C ILE A 13 -1.87 -8.92 -16.84
N SER A 14 -1.14 -8.98 -15.73
CA SER A 14 0.04 -8.15 -15.48
C SER A 14 1.27 -9.00 -15.21
N SER A 15 2.43 -8.44 -15.49
CA SER A 15 3.72 -9.03 -15.14
C SER A 15 4.68 -7.95 -14.67
N GLY A 16 5.38 -8.23 -13.57
CA GLY A 16 6.26 -7.28 -12.91
C GLY A 16 6.94 -7.90 -11.70
N GLY A 17 7.73 -7.09 -10.98
CA GLY A 17 8.48 -7.56 -9.81
C GLY A 17 7.57 -8.04 -8.67
N THR A 18 6.50 -7.29 -8.38
CA THR A 18 5.51 -7.64 -7.36
C THR A 18 4.78 -8.92 -7.72
N GLU A 19 4.32 -9.05 -8.97
CA GLU A 19 3.57 -10.21 -9.46
C GLU A 19 4.43 -11.47 -9.39
N LYS A 20 5.69 -11.39 -9.85
CA LYS A 20 6.65 -12.50 -9.73
C LYS A 20 6.92 -12.88 -8.29
N TYR A 21 7.08 -11.89 -7.41
CA TYR A 21 7.27 -12.13 -5.97
C TYR A 21 6.07 -12.85 -5.36
N VAL A 22 4.85 -12.36 -5.60
CA VAL A 22 3.61 -12.93 -5.07
C VAL A 22 3.39 -14.35 -5.60
N LEU A 23 3.67 -14.59 -6.89
CA LEU A 23 3.59 -15.92 -7.48
C LEU A 23 4.56 -16.90 -6.80
N ASN A 24 5.82 -16.51 -6.62
CA ASN A 24 6.82 -17.35 -5.96
C ASN A 24 6.46 -17.60 -4.48
N LEU A 25 5.97 -16.58 -3.78
CA LEU A 25 5.51 -16.71 -2.40
C LEU A 25 4.35 -17.69 -2.30
N ALA A 26 3.34 -17.58 -3.19
CA ALA A 26 2.22 -18.51 -3.23
C ALA A 26 2.67 -19.95 -3.44
N LYS A 27 3.55 -20.19 -4.41
CA LYS A 27 4.11 -21.53 -4.69
C LYS A 27 4.82 -22.13 -3.48
N ASN A 28 5.67 -21.34 -2.81
CA ASN A 28 6.39 -21.80 -1.63
C ASN A 28 5.42 -22.14 -0.48
N LEU A 29 4.42 -21.27 -0.23
CA LEU A 29 3.41 -21.53 0.80
C LEU A 29 2.56 -22.77 0.49
N ILE A 30 2.23 -23.01 -0.79
CA ILE A 30 1.52 -24.22 -1.23
C ILE A 30 2.38 -25.47 -1.04
N ALA A 31 3.68 -25.39 -1.36
CA ALA A 31 4.63 -26.48 -1.11
C ALA A 31 4.71 -26.83 0.40
N ASP A 32 4.53 -25.83 1.25
CA ASP A 32 4.39 -25.99 2.71
C ASP A 32 2.97 -26.41 3.16
N GLN A 33 2.16 -26.98 2.25
CA GLN A 33 0.82 -27.53 2.50
C GLN A 33 -0.23 -26.49 2.95
N ASN A 34 -0.10 -25.24 2.51
CA ASN A 34 -1.12 -24.21 2.72
C ASN A 34 -2.08 -24.11 1.53
N GLU A 35 -3.34 -23.80 1.80
CA GLU A 35 -4.30 -23.38 0.78
C GLU A 35 -4.08 -21.89 0.54
N VAL A 36 -3.63 -21.51 -0.65
CA VAL A 36 -3.29 -20.12 -0.98
C VAL A 36 -4.16 -19.63 -2.11
N HIS A 37 -4.79 -18.48 -1.90
CA HIS A 37 -5.56 -17.76 -2.90
C HIS A 37 -4.92 -16.40 -3.18
N ILE A 38 -5.08 -15.91 -4.41
CA ILE A 38 -4.77 -14.53 -4.75
C ILE A 38 -6.08 -13.73 -4.76
N ILE A 39 -6.05 -12.51 -4.22
CA ILE A 39 -7.11 -11.52 -4.40
C ILE A 39 -6.51 -10.36 -5.20
N THR A 40 -7.07 -10.09 -6.36
CA THR A 40 -6.60 -9.03 -7.27
C THR A 40 -7.77 -8.26 -7.88
N THR A 41 -7.48 -7.20 -8.64
CA THR A 41 -8.53 -6.48 -9.38
C THR A 41 -8.86 -7.20 -10.70
N GLY A 42 -10.08 -6.99 -11.19
CA GLY A 42 -10.59 -7.57 -12.45
C GLY A 42 -12.12 -7.63 -12.48
N ASN A 43 -12.66 -8.47 -13.35
CA ASN A 43 -14.11 -8.54 -13.60
C ASN A 43 -14.86 -9.45 -12.60
N ASN A 44 -14.79 -9.14 -11.29
CA ASN A 44 -15.55 -9.81 -10.22
C ASN A 44 -15.82 -11.33 -10.43
N GLU A 45 -14.78 -12.07 -10.77
CA GLU A 45 -14.82 -13.46 -11.22
C GLU A 45 -13.73 -14.27 -10.52
N ILE A 46 -13.76 -15.59 -10.72
CA ILE A 46 -12.73 -16.49 -10.22
C ILE A 46 -11.98 -17.06 -11.42
N SER A 47 -10.66 -16.99 -11.37
CA SER A 47 -9.78 -17.59 -12.36
C SER A 47 -8.71 -18.46 -11.69
N GLU A 48 -7.87 -19.09 -12.50
CA GLU A 48 -6.74 -19.86 -12.03
C GLU A 48 -5.51 -19.53 -12.88
N TYR A 49 -4.35 -19.44 -12.23
CA TYR A 49 -3.07 -19.33 -12.91
C TYR A 49 -2.06 -20.22 -12.20
N ASP A 50 -1.46 -21.14 -12.96
CA ASP A 50 -0.39 -22.02 -12.46
C ASP A 50 -0.82 -22.83 -11.22
N GLY A 51 -2.07 -23.34 -11.24
CA GLY A 51 -2.68 -24.08 -10.15
C GLY A 51 -3.12 -23.24 -8.95
N ILE A 52 -2.99 -21.91 -9.02
CA ILE A 52 -3.36 -20.98 -7.93
C ILE A 52 -4.69 -20.32 -8.25
N LYS A 53 -5.65 -20.45 -7.32
CA LYS A 53 -6.96 -19.83 -7.42
C LYS A 53 -6.88 -18.32 -7.20
N ILE A 54 -7.47 -17.56 -8.11
CA ILE A 54 -7.47 -16.10 -8.10
C ILE A 54 -8.92 -15.61 -7.99
N TYR A 55 -9.17 -14.72 -7.04
CA TYR A 55 -10.42 -14.00 -6.91
C TYR A 55 -10.22 -12.57 -7.40
N HIS A 56 -10.97 -12.20 -8.42
CA HIS A 56 -11.00 -10.83 -8.91
C HIS A 56 -12.11 -10.07 -8.19
N ILE A 57 -11.81 -8.86 -7.74
CA ILE A 57 -12.81 -7.86 -7.33
C ILE A 57 -12.73 -6.66 -8.28
N PRO A 58 -13.77 -5.83 -8.42
CA PRO A 58 -13.71 -4.66 -9.28
C PRO A 58 -12.50 -3.76 -8.96
N ASP A 59 -11.87 -3.22 -9.99
CA ASP A 59 -10.79 -2.24 -9.83
C ASP A 59 -11.35 -0.87 -9.40
N GLU A 60 -10.46 -0.02 -8.90
CA GLU A 60 -10.73 1.37 -8.57
C GLU A 60 -10.26 2.28 -9.69
N LEU A 61 -11.16 2.55 -10.63
CA LEU A 61 -10.88 3.36 -11.81
C LEU A 61 -11.34 4.83 -11.66
N SER A 62 -11.85 5.22 -10.49
CA SER A 62 -12.28 6.61 -10.29
C SER A 62 -11.08 7.55 -10.17
N ASN A 63 -11.28 8.79 -10.62
CA ASN A 63 -10.35 9.89 -10.40
C ASN A 63 -10.63 10.64 -9.07
N ASP A 64 -11.25 9.98 -8.08
CA ASP A 64 -11.56 10.58 -6.79
C ASP A 64 -10.26 10.85 -6.00
N PRO A 65 -9.88 12.12 -5.77
CA PRO A 65 -8.62 12.46 -5.08
C PRO A 65 -8.53 11.89 -3.66
N GLU A 66 -9.66 11.68 -2.98
CA GLU A 66 -9.69 11.12 -1.63
C GLU A 66 -9.40 9.61 -1.65
N ILE A 67 -9.85 8.90 -2.68
CA ILE A 67 -9.52 7.48 -2.87
C ILE A 67 -8.06 7.33 -3.30
N LEU A 68 -7.61 8.13 -4.27
CA LEU A 68 -6.23 8.11 -4.76
C LEU A 68 -5.21 8.46 -3.66
N SER A 69 -5.57 9.34 -2.72
CA SER A 69 -4.74 9.67 -1.56
C SER A 69 -4.90 8.69 -0.38
N GLY A 70 -5.83 7.75 -0.48
CA GLY A 70 -6.11 6.75 0.56
C GLY A 70 -6.83 7.31 1.79
N THR A 71 -7.47 8.47 1.69
CA THR A 71 -8.29 9.07 2.77
C THR A 71 -9.75 8.64 2.71
N LYS A 72 -10.16 7.99 1.61
CA LYS A 72 -11.49 7.41 1.41
C LYS A 72 -11.36 5.95 0.95
N ALA A 73 -12.31 5.11 1.34
CA ALA A 73 -12.37 3.72 0.89
C ALA A 73 -12.58 3.62 -0.63
N SER A 74 -11.99 2.61 -1.26
CA SER A 74 -12.34 2.26 -2.63
C SER A 74 -13.79 1.78 -2.71
N THR A 75 -14.40 2.01 -3.86
CA THR A 75 -15.72 1.51 -4.25
C THR A 75 -15.83 -0.02 -4.16
N ASN A 76 -14.71 -0.74 -4.28
CA ASN A 76 -14.67 -2.20 -4.27
C ASN A 76 -14.69 -2.83 -2.85
N LEU A 77 -14.59 -2.03 -1.78
CA LEU A 77 -14.41 -2.52 -0.40
C LEU A 77 -15.49 -3.53 0.03
N HIS A 78 -16.73 -3.33 -0.41
CA HIS A 78 -17.84 -4.22 -0.06
C HIS A 78 -17.72 -5.62 -0.69
N PHE A 79 -17.20 -5.71 -1.93
CA PHE A 79 -16.89 -6.99 -2.57
C PHE A 79 -15.80 -7.72 -1.80
N PHE A 80 -14.77 -6.99 -1.38
CA PHE A 80 -13.68 -7.53 -0.58
C PHE A 80 -14.17 -8.09 0.75
N ILE A 81 -14.97 -7.34 1.51
CA ILE A 81 -15.54 -7.80 2.79
C ILE A 81 -16.35 -9.09 2.60
N LYS A 82 -17.22 -9.13 1.58
CA LYS A 82 -18.03 -10.31 1.26
C LYS A 82 -17.15 -11.52 0.96
N LEU A 83 -16.10 -11.34 0.15
CA LEU A 83 -15.15 -12.39 -0.21
C LEU A 83 -14.43 -12.94 1.03
N LEU A 84 -13.95 -12.06 1.92
CA LEU A 84 -13.29 -12.49 3.16
C LEU A 84 -14.22 -13.31 4.06
N ALA A 85 -15.46 -12.86 4.25
CA ALA A 85 -16.45 -13.56 5.05
C ALA A 85 -16.80 -14.95 4.49
N GLN A 86 -16.83 -15.11 3.17
CA GLN A 86 -17.13 -16.39 2.52
C GLN A 86 -15.99 -17.40 2.59
N ASN A 87 -14.74 -16.93 2.60
CA ASN A 87 -13.58 -17.81 2.44
C ASN A 87 -12.85 -18.14 3.74
N GLN A 88 -13.11 -17.42 4.85
CA GLN A 88 -12.61 -17.74 6.20
C GLN A 88 -11.07 -17.93 6.24
N TYR A 89 -10.34 -16.94 5.72
CA TYR A 89 -8.87 -16.98 5.72
C TYR A 89 -8.29 -16.97 7.14
N SER A 90 -7.16 -17.64 7.35
CA SER A 90 -6.38 -17.55 8.59
C SER A 90 -5.43 -16.35 8.57
N ILE A 91 -4.86 -16.07 7.40
CA ILE A 91 -3.93 -14.95 7.16
C ILE A 91 -4.35 -14.22 5.89
N ILE A 92 -4.28 -12.90 5.93
CA ILE A 92 -4.34 -12.05 4.75
C ILE A 92 -3.05 -11.24 4.63
N HIS A 93 -2.42 -11.30 3.46
CA HIS A 93 -1.12 -10.71 3.21
C HIS A 93 -1.22 -9.67 2.10
N PHE A 94 -1.16 -8.39 2.47
CA PHE A 94 -1.20 -7.28 1.53
C PHE A 94 0.17 -6.99 0.94
N HIS A 95 0.23 -6.81 -0.38
CA HIS A 95 1.44 -6.48 -1.12
C HIS A 95 1.33 -5.05 -1.66
N THR A 96 1.82 -4.10 -0.85
CA THR A 96 1.68 -2.64 -0.98
C THR A 96 0.26 -2.11 -0.83
N LEU A 97 0.13 -0.79 -0.61
CA LEU A 97 -1.13 -0.07 -0.69
C LEU A 97 -1.31 0.50 -2.10
N THR A 98 -2.52 0.41 -2.62
CA THR A 98 -2.95 1.00 -3.90
C THR A 98 -4.31 1.67 -3.71
N PRO A 99 -4.83 2.45 -4.69
CA PRO A 99 -6.20 2.94 -4.64
C PRO A 99 -7.22 1.80 -4.47
N ALA A 100 -7.03 0.68 -5.19
CA ALA A 100 -7.90 -0.49 -5.11
C ALA A 100 -7.77 -1.30 -3.81
N PHE A 101 -6.59 -1.30 -3.17
CA PHE A 101 -6.33 -1.97 -1.89
C PHE A 101 -5.66 -1.01 -0.92
N ASN A 102 -6.43 -0.05 -0.42
CA ASN A 102 -5.96 0.96 0.53
C ASN A 102 -6.17 0.55 2.00
N ILE A 103 -5.83 1.44 2.94
CA ILE A 103 -5.87 1.18 4.39
C ILE A 103 -7.24 0.70 4.90
N PHE A 104 -8.34 1.06 4.23
CA PHE A 104 -9.68 0.63 4.61
C PHE A 104 -9.90 -0.88 4.42
N HIS A 105 -9.17 -1.50 3.48
CA HIS A 105 -9.17 -2.96 3.31
C HIS A 105 -8.48 -3.68 4.46
N ILE A 106 -7.39 -3.08 4.97
CA ILE A 106 -6.68 -3.58 6.14
C ILE A 106 -7.58 -3.45 7.38
N VAL A 107 -8.28 -2.32 7.54
CA VAL A 107 -9.26 -2.12 8.62
C VAL A 107 -10.38 -3.16 8.55
N ALA A 108 -10.92 -3.40 7.35
CA ALA A 108 -11.97 -4.40 7.12
C ALA A 108 -11.50 -5.84 7.41
N ALA A 109 -10.26 -6.17 7.06
CA ALA A 109 -9.68 -7.45 7.45
C ALA A 109 -9.53 -7.56 8.98
N LYS A 110 -9.13 -6.48 9.66
CA LYS A 110 -8.96 -6.47 11.12
C LYS A 110 -10.28 -6.62 11.85
N SER A 111 -11.36 -6.00 11.36
CA SER A 111 -12.69 -6.14 11.97
C SER A 111 -13.26 -7.56 11.86
N LEU A 112 -12.75 -8.36 10.90
CA LEU A 112 -13.03 -9.79 10.77
C LEU A 112 -12.05 -10.68 11.56
N ASN A 113 -11.22 -10.10 12.44
CA ASN A 113 -10.23 -10.79 13.27
C ASN A 113 -9.20 -11.63 12.49
N LEU A 114 -8.91 -11.25 11.25
CA LEU A 114 -7.86 -11.89 10.45
C LEU A 114 -6.48 -11.52 10.96
N LYS A 115 -5.51 -12.44 10.86
CA LYS A 115 -4.08 -12.11 10.99
C LYS A 115 -3.63 -11.41 9.73
N ILE A 116 -3.04 -10.22 9.87
CA ILE A 116 -2.70 -9.35 8.76
C ILE A 116 -1.19 -9.26 8.62
N HIS A 117 -0.69 -9.68 7.46
CA HIS A 117 0.67 -9.45 7.03
C HIS A 117 0.70 -8.35 5.96
N PHE A 118 1.76 -7.57 5.93
CA PHE A 118 1.94 -6.51 4.93
C PHE A 118 3.37 -6.51 4.41
N THR A 119 3.54 -6.42 3.11
CA THR A 119 4.84 -6.25 2.45
C THR A 119 4.83 -4.98 1.62
N ALA A 120 5.76 -4.06 1.90
CA ALA A 120 5.94 -2.86 1.08
C ALA A 120 6.84 -3.19 -0.14
N HIS A 121 6.29 -3.09 -1.35
CA HIS A 121 7.06 -3.25 -2.59
C HIS A 121 7.58 -1.93 -3.18
N VAL A 122 7.03 -0.79 -2.72
CA VAL A 122 7.42 0.53 -3.20
C VAL A 122 7.78 1.46 -2.04
N PRO A 123 8.80 2.34 -2.18
CA PRO A 123 9.21 3.21 -1.10
C PRO A 123 8.17 4.28 -0.74
N SER A 124 7.19 4.54 -1.60
CA SER A 124 6.13 5.53 -1.37
C SER A 124 5.25 5.24 -0.15
N VAL A 125 5.24 4.01 0.35
CA VAL A 125 4.59 3.64 1.61
C VAL A 125 5.14 4.49 2.75
N THR A 126 6.47 4.62 2.87
CA THR A 126 7.16 5.35 3.94
C THR A 126 7.69 6.73 3.53
N CYS A 127 8.01 6.92 2.24
CA CYS A 127 8.63 8.13 1.72
C CYS A 127 7.67 8.98 0.89
N LEU A 128 7.54 10.27 1.22
CA LEU A 128 6.74 11.23 0.44
C LEU A 128 7.35 11.55 -0.94
N HIS A 129 8.67 11.49 -1.06
CA HIS A 129 9.34 11.58 -2.37
C HIS A 129 9.06 10.34 -3.22
N GLY A 130 8.90 9.18 -2.59
CA GLY A 130 8.44 7.93 -3.23
C GLY A 130 9.54 6.97 -3.65
N ASP A 131 10.81 7.35 -3.54
CA ASP A 131 11.98 6.59 -3.99
C ASP A 131 13.07 6.43 -2.90
N LEU A 132 12.84 7.01 -1.70
CA LEU A 132 13.84 7.11 -0.62
C LEU A 132 15.16 7.82 -1.03
N ILE A 133 15.11 8.69 -2.03
CA ILE A 133 16.25 9.54 -2.43
C ILE A 133 15.99 10.97 -1.96
N GLN A 134 16.76 11.41 -0.97
CA GLN A 134 16.63 12.74 -0.39
C GLN A 134 16.93 13.82 -1.44
N PHE A 135 15.92 14.63 -1.73
CA PHE A 135 15.91 15.66 -2.78
C PHE A 135 16.26 15.12 -4.18
N GLY A 136 16.14 13.81 -4.42
CA GLY A 136 16.55 13.16 -5.67
C GLY A 136 18.07 13.08 -5.88
N ILE A 137 18.90 13.30 -4.85
CA ILE A 137 20.36 13.33 -4.96
C ILE A 137 21.04 12.17 -4.22
N ASN A 138 20.73 11.98 -2.94
CA ASN A 138 21.43 11.00 -2.08
C ASN A 138 20.44 10.05 -1.41
N ALA A 139 20.88 8.84 -1.04
CA ALA A 139 20.07 7.91 -0.26
C ALA A 139 19.58 8.56 1.06
N CYS A 140 18.31 8.36 1.39
CA CYS A 140 17.67 8.85 2.61
C CYS A 140 17.80 7.84 3.75
N ASP A 141 17.91 8.33 4.99
CA ASP A 141 17.92 7.49 6.22
C ASP A 141 16.55 6.90 6.59
N GLY A 142 15.50 7.16 5.79
CA GLY A 142 14.14 6.69 6.03
C GLY A 142 13.39 7.36 7.19
N LEU A 143 14.02 8.25 7.97
CA LEU A 143 13.36 8.90 9.10
C LEU A 143 12.36 9.96 8.63
N ILE A 144 11.15 9.95 9.17
CA ILE A 144 10.10 10.90 8.78
C ILE A 144 10.18 12.15 9.68
N LYS A 145 10.91 13.17 9.21
CA LYS A 145 11.10 14.46 9.87
C LYS A 145 10.28 15.54 9.15
N GLU A 146 9.44 16.26 9.88
CA GLU A 146 8.46 17.22 9.33
C GLU A 146 9.05 18.18 8.30
N HIS A 147 9.95 19.06 8.72
CA HIS A 147 10.56 20.04 7.81
C HIS A 147 11.29 19.39 6.63
N ARG A 148 12.14 18.38 6.90
CA ARG A 148 12.94 17.70 5.87
C ARG A 148 12.08 17.01 4.82
N CYS A 149 11.08 16.26 5.25
CA CYS A 149 10.21 15.50 4.35
C CYS A 149 9.27 16.43 3.58
N THR A 150 8.80 17.52 4.19
CA THR A 150 8.06 18.58 3.49
C THR A 150 8.91 19.22 2.40
N ALA A 151 10.15 19.61 2.71
CA ALA A 151 11.08 20.18 1.73
C ALA A 151 11.38 19.21 0.59
N CYS A 152 11.60 17.94 0.92
CA CYS A 152 11.85 16.89 -0.08
C CYS A 152 10.61 16.66 -0.97
N TYR A 153 9.41 16.66 -0.40
CA TYR A 153 8.17 16.55 -1.17
C TYR A 153 7.97 17.76 -2.11
N ILE A 154 8.29 18.97 -1.65
CA ILE A 154 8.25 20.19 -2.48
C ILE A 154 9.27 20.10 -3.62
N SER A 155 10.49 19.60 -3.38
CA SER A 155 11.48 19.47 -4.47
C SER A 155 11.02 18.51 -5.57
N LYS A 156 10.29 17.44 -5.22
CA LYS A 156 9.69 16.52 -6.21
C LYS A 156 8.76 17.25 -7.19
N LYS A 157 8.17 18.37 -6.79
CA LYS A 157 7.29 19.19 -7.65
C LYS A 157 8.07 20.12 -8.59
N GLY A 158 9.39 20.05 -8.63
CA GLY A 158 10.26 20.78 -9.56
C GLY A 158 11.05 21.94 -8.92
N PHE A 159 10.90 22.19 -7.62
CA PHE A 159 11.64 23.25 -6.93
C PHE A 159 13.06 22.82 -6.54
N LYS A 160 14.03 23.73 -6.69
CA LYS A 160 15.42 23.50 -6.24
C LYS A 160 15.48 23.37 -4.71
N LYS A 161 16.40 22.52 -4.22
CA LYS A 161 16.59 22.20 -2.78
C LYS A 161 16.51 23.43 -1.85
N GLY A 162 17.27 24.50 -2.14
CA GLY A 162 17.30 25.69 -1.28
C GLY A 162 15.93 26.39 -1.19
N LEU A 163 15.25 26.55 -2.33
CA LEU A 163 13.90 27.12 -2.37
C LEU A 163 12.90 26.20 -1.64
N SER A 164 13.00 24.88 -1.84
CA SER A 164 12.13 23.91 -1.15
C SER A 164 12.31 23.94 0.37
N GLN A 165 13.53 24.18 0.87
CA GLN A 165 13.79 24.32 2.32
C GLN A 165 13.13 25.58 2.89
N ILE A 166 13.22 26.72 2.19
CA ILE A 166 12.56 27.96 2.59
C ILE A 166 11.04 27.78 2.58
N MET A 167 10.51 27.23 1.49
CA MET A 167 9.08 26.95 1.38
C MET A 167 8.60 26.00 2.47
N ALA A 168 9.37 24.95 2.79
CA ALA A 168 9.01 24.04 3.87
C ALA A 168 8.91 24.75 5.22
N THR A 169 9.87 25.64 5.56
CA THR A 169 9.80 26.45 6.78
C THR A 169 8.52 27.29 6.80
N ALA A 170 8.21 27.98 5.70
CA ALA A 170 7.01 28.80 5.61
C ALA A 170 5.74 27.94 5.77
N VAL A 171 5.66 26.82 5.06
CA VAL A 171 4.51 25.90 5.12
C VAL A 171 4.32 25.32 6.52
N THR A 172 5.39 24.86 7.18
CA THR A 172 5.28 24.26 8.52
C THR A 172 4.97 25.31 9.59
N THR A 173 5.48 26.53 9.45
CA THR A 173 5.24 27.62 10.43
C THR A 173 3.85 28.22 10.28
N LEU A 174 3.42 28.50 9.04
CA LEU A 174 2.13 29.12 8.75
C LEU A 174 0.99 28.09 8.70
N ASN A 175 1.32 26.79 8.68
CA ASN A 175 0.37 25.69 8.47
C ASN A 175 -0.46 25.86 7.17
N TYR A 176 0.14 26.48 6.14
CA TYR A 176 -0.52 26.81 4.88
C TYR A 176 0.43 26.63 3.68
N PRO A 177 -0.04 26.08 2.54
CA PRO A 177 -1.36 25.50 2.34
C PRO A 177 -1.53 24.21 3.16
N THR A 178 -2.71 24.01 3.73
CA THR A 178 -3.00 22.93 4.69
C THR A 178 -2.78 21.53 4.09
N SER A 179 -2.95 21.39 2.77
CA SER A 179 -2.70 20.14 2.04
C SER A 179 -1.24 19.70 2.11
N ILE A 180 -0.28 20.64 2.05
CA ILE A 180 1.15 20.37 2.16
C ILE A 180 1.57 20.34 3.62
N ALA A 181 1.10 21.28 4.44
CA ALA A 181 1.48 21.35 5.86
C ALA A 181 1.14 20.06 6.61
N ARG A 182 0.02 19.42 6.29
CA ARG A 182 -0.43 18.17 6.93
C ARG A 182 0.11 16.90 6.27
N ILE A 183 0.85 16.98 5.16
CA ILE A 183 1.19 15.77 4.38
C ILE A 183 2.12 14.82 5.14
N VAL A 184 3.08 15.37 5.89
CA VAL A 184 3.99 14.55 6.71
C VAL A 184 3.25 13.93 7.87
N GLU A 185 2.38 14.70 8.53
CA GLU A 185 1.57 14.18 9.64
C GLU A 185 0.63 13.07 9.19
N ARG A 186 -0.07 13.25 8.06
CA ARG A 186 -0.88 12.19 7.44
C ARG A 186 -0.06 10.93 7.15
N LYS A 187 1.15 11.09 6.61
CA LYS A 187 2.06 9.96 6.34
C LYS A 187 2.42 9.23 7.64
N ARG A 188 2.75 9.95 8.72
CA ARG A 188 3.03 9.37 10.04
C ARG A 188 1.82 8.62 10.59
N GLN A 189 0.64 9.22 10.54
CA GLN A 189 -0.61 8.61 11.00
C GLN A 189 -0.94 7.33 10.23
N ASN A 190 -0.78 7.34 8.90
CA ASN A 190 -0.99 6.15 8.08
C ASN A 190 -0.02 5.01 8.45
N LEU A 191 1.24 5.32 8.74
CA LEU A 191 2.22 4.32 9.16
C LEU A 191 1.97 3.81 10.58
N GLN A 192 1.57 4.68 11.50
CA GLN A 192 1.13 4.28 12.84
C GLN A 192 -0.08 3.36 12.77
N LEU A 193 -1.03 3.67 11.89
CA LEU A 193 -2.22 2.85 11.67
C LEU A 193 -1.83 1.49 11.07
N LEU A 194 -0.94 1.45 10.07
CA LEU A 194 -0.40 0.19 9.55
C LEU A 194 0.27 -0.64 10.65
N ASN A 195 1.16 -0.04 11.45
CA ASN A 195 1.82 -0.71 12.57
C ASN A 195 0.84 -1.24 13.63
N LYS A 196 -0.28 -0.54 13.83
CA LYS A 196 -1.33 -0.96 14.77
C LYS A 196 -2.19 -2.10 14.21
N LEU A 197 -2.48 -2.09 12.91
CA LEU A 197 -3.40 -3.04 12.29
C LEU A 197 -2.71 -4.35 11.90
N CYS A 198 -1.48 -4.26 11.37
CA CYS A 198 -0.73 -5.41 10.87
C CYS A 198 -0.03 -6.17 12.00
N ASP A 199 -0.17 -7.49 12.00
CA ASP A 199 0.51 -8.38 12.92
C ASP A 199 1.98 -8.59 12.51
N ARG A 200 2.28 -8.48 11.21
CA ARG A 200 3.66 -8.48 10.66
C ARG A 200 3.79 -7.51 9.49
N ILE A 201 4.91 -6.80 9.45
CA ILE A 201 5.28 -5.91 8.34
C ILE A 201 6.66 -6.32 7.83
N PHE A 202 6.76 -6.49 6.51
CA PHE A 202 8.00 -6.77 5.79
C PHE A 202 8.35 -5.56 4.94
N LEU A 203 9.52 -4.98 5.20
CA LEU A 203 10.06 -3.86 4.42
C LEU A 203 11.29 -4.34 3.68
N PHE A 204 11.30 -4.19 2.35
CA PHE A 204 12.50 -4.38 1.55
C PHE A 204 13.28 -3.07 1.51
N THR A 205 13.85 -2.72 2.66
CA THR A 205 14.91 -1.72 2.72
C THR A 205 16.15 -2.49 3.18
N ASN A 206 17.12 -2.63 2.29
CA ASN A 206 18.45 -3.15 2.66
C ASN A 206 19.08 -2.25 3.72
#